data_AF-A0A1H0Z3W3-F1
#
_entry.id   AF-A0A1H0Z3W3-F1
#
_cell.length_a   1.000
_cell.length_b   1.000
_cell.length_c   1.000
_cell.angle_alpha   90.00
_cell.angle_beta   90.00
_cell.angle_gamma   90.00
#
_symmetry.space_group_name_H-M   'P 1'
#
loop_
_entity.id
_entity.type
_entity.pdbx_description
1 polymer ?
#
loop_
_entity_poly.entity_id
_entity_poly.type
_entity_poly.pdbx_seq_one_letter_code
_entity_poly.pdbx_strand_id
1 'polypeptide(L)'
;MTPNDPTAQGLATMASAGFEFGGDPDQVAHDVRTMWEQLGRPVGAFDAAAQAIAVLPQRPEVPVADQARRRAFERAVGINPVEVELAAALSARELLERMARSCSAPC
;
A
#
# COMPACT_ATOMS: atom_id res chain seq x y z
N MET A 1 -7.78 12.08 11.33
CA MET A 1 -8.33 11.33 10.18
C MET A 1 -8.45 9.86 10.58
N THR A 2 -9.40 9.10 10.00
CA THR A 2 -9.58 7.66 10.32
C THR A 2 -9.15 6.78 9.14
N PRO A 3 -8.87 5.48 9.33
CA PRO A 3 -8.49 4.57 8.24
C PRO A 3 -9.60 4.36 7.19
N ASN A 4 -10.86 4.62 7.56
CA ASN A 4 -12.01 4.52 6.66
C ASN A 4 -12.26 5.79 5.86
N ASP A 5 -11.44 6.83 6.06
CA ASP A 5 -11.52 8.05 5.27
C ASP A 5 -11.15 7.76 3.80
N PRO A 6 -11.95 8.20 2.81
CA PRO A 6 -11.66 7.96 1.40
C PRO A 6 -10.28 8.45 0.97
N THR A 7 -9.77 9.54 1.55
CA THR A 7 -8.43 10.04 1.29
C THR A 7 -7.37 9.08 1.82
N ALA A 8 -7.55 8.58 3.05
CA ALA A 8 -6.63 7.61 3.64
C ALA A 8 -6.60 6.31 2.81
N GLN A 9 -7.77 5.82 2.39
CA GLN A 9 -7.87 4.62 1.53
C GLN A 9 -7.25 4.84 0.15
N GLY A 10 -7.45 6.02 -0.45
CA GLY A 10 -6.85 6.38 -1.74
C GLY A 10 -5.32 6.40 -1.68
N LEU A 11 -4.75 7.03 -0.64
CA LEU A 11 -3.29 7.07 -0.44
C LEU A 11 -2.72 5.67 -0.14
N ALA A 12 -3.40 4.88 0.67
CA ALA A 12 -3.01 3.50 0.97
C ALA A 12 -3.02 2.62 -0.30
N THR A 13 -4.06 2.76 -1.12
CA THR A 13 -4.19 2.03 -2.39
C THR A 13 -3.07 2.42 -3.36
N MET A 14 -2.80 3.72 -3.50
CA MET A 14 -1.73 4.22 -4.36
C MET A 14 -0.36 3.69 -3.92
N ALA A 15 -0.06 3.74 -2.62
CA ALA A 15 1.21 3.24 -2.09
C ALA A 15 1.35 1.72 -2.31
N SER A 16 0.31 0.95 -2.01
CA SER A 16 0.32 -0.51 -2.21
C SER A 16 0.48 -0.89 -3.68
N ALA A 17 -0.28 -0.25 -4.57
CA ALA A 17 -0.19 -0.51 -6.01
C ALA A 17 1.19 -0.14 -6.57
N GLY A 18 1.77 0.99 -6.13
CA GLY A 18 3.10 1.41 -6.55
C GLY A 18 4.16 0.35 -6.28
N PHE A 19 4.16 -0.25 -5.09
CA PHE A 19 5.07 -1.36 -4.77
C PHE A 19 4.70 -2.67 -5.46
N GLU A 20 3.41 -2.95 -5.65
CA GLU A 20 2.95 -4.16 -6.37
C GLU A 20 3.42 -4.17 -7.83
N PHE A 21 3.52 -3.00 -8.45
CA PHE A 21 4.08 -2.84 -9.80
C PHE A 21 5.61 -2.75 -9.84
N GLY A 22 6.29 -2.94 -8.69
CA GLY A 22 7.75 -2.92 -8.60
C GLY A 22 8.37 -1.53 -8.56
N GLY A 23 7.60 -0.49 -8.20
CA GLY A 23 8.11 0.85 -7.97
C GLY A 23 9.12 0.89 -6.82
N ASP A 24 10.18 1.68 -6.98
CA ASP A 24 11.12 1.92 -5.90
C ASP A 24 10.52 2.84 -4.82
N PRO A 25 11.06 2.83 -3.58
CA PRO A 25 10.49 3.62 -2.49
C PRO A 25 10.44 5.12 -2.73
N ASP A 26 11.39 5.69 -3.47
CA ASP A 26 11.47 7.14 -3.69
C ASP A 26 10.41 7.59 -4.72
N GLN A 27 10.21 6.80 -5.77
CA GLN A 27 9.14 7.00 -6.74
C GLN A 27 7.76 6.90 -6.07
N VAL A 28 7.52 5.83 -5.30
CA VAL A 28 6.24 5.68 -4.58
C VAL A 28 6.03 6.81 -3.57
N ALA A 29 7.07 7.25 -2.87
CA ALA A 29 6.99 8.39 -1.96
C ALA A 29 6.63 9.68 -2.69
N HIS A 30 7.21 9.91 -3.88
CA HIS A 30 6.93 11.06 -4.72
C HIS A 30 5.46 11.08 -5.17
N ASP A 31 4.94 9.96 -5.65
CA ASP A 31 3.57 9.86 -6.15
C ASP A 31 2.55 10.06 -5.04
N VAL A 32 2.75 9.38 -3.89
CA VAL A 32 1.90 9.51 -2.70
C VAL A 32 1.92 10.95 -2.17
N ARG A 33 3.09 11.60 -2.14
CA ARG A 33 3.21 13.00 -1.72
C ARG A 33 2.50 13.94 -2.67
N THR A 34 2.67 13.73 -3.97
CA THR A 34 2.02 14.54 -5.01
C THR A 34 0.51 14.48 -4.87
N MET A 35 -0.06 13.29 -4.67
CA MET A 35 -1.49 13.12 -4.43
C MET A 35 -1.93 13.83 -3.13
N TRP A 36 -1.18 13.67 -2.03
CA TRP A 36 -1.48 14.36 -0.76
C TRP A 36 -1.46 15.89 -0.91
N GLU A 37 -0.54 16.44 -1.69
CA GLU A 37 -0.49 17.87 -1.99
C GLU A 37 -1.69 18.34 -2.82
N GLN A 38 -2.07 17.57 -3.85
CA GLN A 38 -3.26 17.85 -4.67
C GLN A 38 -4.56 17.85 -3.86
N LEU A 39 -4.62 17.05 -2.80
CA LEU A 39 -5.75 16.98 -1.87
C LEU A 39 -5.73 18.09 -0.80
N GLY A 40 -4.81 19.06 -0.90
CA GLY A 40 -4.75 20.20 0.03
C GLY A 40 -4.00 19.92 1.32
N ARG A 41 -3.09 18.94 1.33
CA ARG A 41 -2.24 18.58 2.47
C ARG A 41 -3.02 18.22 3.75
N PRO A 42 -4.01 17.29 3.68
CA PRO A 42 -4.80 16.91 4.84
C PRO A 42 -3.91 16.36 5.97
N VAL A 43 -4.09 16.91 7.18
CA VAL A 43 -3.28 16.56 8.36
C VAL A 43 -3.61 15.14 8.84
N GLY A 44 -2.57 14.36 9.14
CA GLY A 44 -2.71 12.98 9.60
C GLY A 44 -3.13 11.98 8.52
N ALA A 45 -3.08 12.38 7.24
CA ALA A 45 -3.46 11.50 6.13
C ALA A 45 -2.52 10.31 5.98
N PHE A 46 -1.21 10.49 6.19
CA PHE A 46 -0.25 9.39 6.10
C PHE A 46 -0.41 8.37 7.23
N ASP A 47 -0.66 8.81 8.47
CA ASP A 47 -0.95 7.89 9.60
C ASP A 47 -2.23 7.09 9.35
N ALA A 48 -3.30 7.77 8.91
CA ALA A 48 -4.55 7.11 8.59
C ALA A 48 -4.40 6.15 7.41
N ALA A 49 -3.62 6.51 6.38
CA ALA A 49 -3.34 5.64 5.24
C ALA A 49 -2.51 4.40 5.64
N ALA A 50 -1.51 4.56 6.51
CA ALA A 50 -0.73 3.43 7.03
C ALA A 50 -1.61 2.41 7.75
N GLN A 51 -2.59 2.88 8.52
CA GLN A 51 -3.59 2.04 9.17
C GLN A 51 -4.58 1.44 8.16
N ALA A 52 -4.92 2.17 7.10
CA ALA A 52 -5.86 1.73 6.07
C ALA A 52 -5.33 0.53 5.25
N ILE A 53 -4.01 0.32 5.18
CA ILE A 53 -3.41 -0.86 4.55
C ILE A 53 -4.00 -2.17 5.11
N ALA A 54 -4.25 -2.23 6.42
CA ALA A 54 -4.76 -3.44 7.08
C ALA A 54 -6.22 -3.78 6.71
N VAL A 55 -6.96 -2.83 6.16
CA VAL A 55 -8.37 -3.00 5.77
C VAL A 55 -8.57 -2.96 4.26
N LEU A 56 -7.48 -2.93 3.48
CA LEU A 56 -7.57 -3.09 2.03
C LEU A 56 -8.14 -4.47 1.68
N PRO A 57 -8.93 -4.57 0.58
CA PRO A 57 -9.44 -5.85 0.12
C PRO A 57 -8.34 -6.88 -0.03
N GLN A 58 -8.49 -8.02 0.65
CA GLN A 58 -7.55 -9.14 0.58
C GLN A 58 -8.00 -10.15 -0.47
N ARG A 59 -7.04 -10.85 -1.09
CA ARG A 59 -7.38 -12.00 -1.94
C ARG A 59 -8.05 -13.10 -1.11
N PRO A 60 -9.00 -13.85 -1.70
CA PRO A 60 -9.58 -15.01 -1.05
C PRO A 60 -8.51 -16.02 -0.62
N GLU A 61 -8.67 -16.57 0.57
CA GLU A 61 -7.78 -17.62 1.10
C GLU A 61 -7.86 -18.89 0.25
N VAL A 62 -6.71 -19.55 0.10
CA VAL A 62 -6.58 -20.82 -0.61
C VAL A 62 -6.02 -21.86 0.36
N PRO A 63 -6.60 -23.08 0.42
CA PRO A 63 -6.07 -24.15 1.26
C PRO A 63 -4.58 -24.40 0.99
N VAL A 64 -3.81 -24.71 2.04
CA VAL A 64 -2.35 -24.92 1.93
C VAL A 64 -2.02 -26.01 0.91
N ALA A 65 -2.83 -27.07 0.83
CA ALA A 65 -2.69 -28.15 -0.15
C ALA A 65 -2.76 -27.66 -1.62
N ASP A 66 -3.45 -26.56 -1.87
CA ASP A 66 -3.66 -25.98 -3.18
C ASP A 66 -2.70 -24.84 -3.54
N GLN A 67 -1.86 -24.38 -2.60
CA GLN A 67 -0.96 -23.24 -2.84
C GLN A 67 0.03 -23.48 -3.98
N ALA A 68 0.58 -24.69 -4.08
CA ALA A 68 1.53 -25.02 -5.16
C ALA A 68 0.87 -24.93 -6.54
N ARG A 69 -0.36 -25.44 -6.65
CA ARG A 69 -1.18 -25.37 -7.87
C ARG A 69 -1.55 -23.93 -8.21
N ARG A 70 -1.94 -23.14 -7.21
CA ARG A 70 -2.26 -21.71 -7.37
C ARG A 70 -1.06 -20.91 -7.87
N ARG A 71 0.12 -21.06 -7.25
CA ARG A 71 1.35 -20.38 -7.68
C ARG A 71 1.76 -20.75 -9.11
N ALA A 72 1.60 -22.02 -9.48
CA ALA A 72 1.89 -22.47 -10.84
C ALA A 72 0.96 -21.81 -11.87
N PHE A 73 -0.34 -21.72 -11.55
CA PHE A 73 -1.31 -21.01 -12.36
C PHE A 73 -0.96 -19.51 -12.47
N GLU A 74 -0.75 -18.83 -11.35
CA GLU A 74 -0.43 -17.39 -11.30
C GLU A 74 0.77 -17.06 -12.18
N ARG A 75 1.85 -17.84 -12.09
CA ARG A 75 3.01 -17.66 -12.98
C ARG A 75 2.68 -17.90 -14.45
N ALA A 76 1.87 -18.91 -14.75
CA ALA A 76 1.51 -19.24 -16.14
C ALA A 76 0.65 -18.16 -16.80
N VAL A 77 -0.19 -17.46 -16.04
CA VAL A 77 -1.06 -16.39 -16.55
C VAL A 77 -0.52 -14.98 -16.28
N GLY A 78 0.67 -14.84 -15.70
CA GLY A 78 1.29 -13.54 -15.42
C GLY A 78 0.63 -12.75 -14.29
N ILE A 79 -0.04 -13.43 -13.36
CA ILE A 79 -0.62 -12.81 -12.16
C ILE A 79 0.45 -12.74 -11.07
N ASN A 80 0.52 -11.60 -10.37
CA ASN A 80 1.39 -11.44 -9.21
C ASN A 80 1.02 -12.46 -8.12
N PRO A 81 2.00 -13.21 -7.58
CA PRO A 81 1.78 -14.08 -6.43
C PRO A 81 1.31 -13.30 -5.19
N VAL A 82 0.58 -13.97 -4.30
CA VAL A 82 0.09 -13.39 -3.03
C VAL A 82 1.24 -12.83 -2.18
N GLU A 83 2.42 -13.44 -2.25
CA GLU A 83 3.60 -12.98 -1.51
C GLU A 83 4.10 -11.61 -2.00
N VAL A 84 3.91 -11.30 -3.29
CA VAL A 84 4.24 -9.99 -3.86
C VAL A 84 3.29 -8.92 -3.32
N GLU A 85 1.99 -9.22 -3.26
CA GLU A 85 0.99 -8.31 -2.70
C GLU A 85 1.24 -8.05 -1.21
N LEU A 86 1.56 -9.10 -0.44
CA LEU A 86 1.89 -8.95 0.97
C LEU A 86 3.14 -8.09 1.17
N ALA A 87 4.20 -8.34 0.38
CA ALA A 87 5.40 -7.53 0.42
C ALA A 87 5.10 -6.06 0.09
N ALA A 88 4.30 -5.82 -0.95
CA ALA A 88 3.88 -4.48 -1.35
C ALA A 88 3.10 -3.76 -0.25
N ALA A 89 2.15 -4.45 0.41
CA ALA A 89 1.39 -3.89 1.52
C ALA A 89 2.28 -3.52 2.71
N LEU A 90 3.25 -4.37 3.07
CA LEU A 90 4.19 -4.08 4.15
C LEU A 90 5.10 -2.90 3.82
N SER A 91 5.65 -2.85 2.59
CA SER A 91 6.47 -1.73 2.12
C SER A 91 5.68 -0.43 2.06
N ALA A 92 4.43 -0.47 1.60
CA ALA A 92 3.53 0.69 1.58
C ALA A 92 3.26 1.22 2.98
N ARG A 93 2.95 0.34 3.93
CA ARG A 93 2.73 0.72 5.32
C ARG A 93 3.97 1.38 5.92
N GLU A 94 5.14 0.75 5.77
CA GLU A 94 6.39 1.30 6.29
C GLU A 94 6.69 2.69 5.70
N LEU A 95 6.48 2.85 4.39
CA LEU A 95 6.66 4.14 3.72
C LEU A 95 5.73 5.21 4.30
N LEU A 96 4.44 4.92 4.43
CA LEU A 96 3.45 5.85 4.96
C LEU A 96 3.76 6.25 6.41
N GLU A 97 4.19 5.31 7.25
CA GLU A 97 4.64 5.59 8.62
C GLU A 97 5.90 6.48 8.63
N ARG A 98 6.84 6.28 7.70
CA ARG A 98 8.01 7.18 7.55
C ARG A 98 7.59 8.58 7.12
N MET A 99 6.67 8.69 6.16
CA MET A 99 6.16 9.97 5.67
C MET A 99 5.43 10.74 6.78
N ALA A 100 4.60 10.06 7.56
CA ALA A 100 3.94 10.65 8.73
C ALA A 100 4.93 11.28 9.71
N ARG A 101 5.99 10.54 10.07
CA ARG A 101 7.05 11.05 10.96
C ARG A 101 7.76 12.28 10.39
N SER A 102 8.02 12.28 9.08
CA SER A 102 8.69 13.41 8.41
C SER A 102 7.81 14.67 8.33
N CYS A 103 6.49 14.53 8.26
CA CYS A 103 5.56 15.65 8.22
C CYS A 103 5.17 16.17 9.62
N SER A 104 5.35 15.35 10.66
CA SER A 104 5.13 15.75 12.06
C SER A 104 6.35 16.43 12.71
N ALA A 105 7.52 16.35 12.08
CA ALA A 105 8.73 16.98 12.61
C ALA A 105 8.57 18.51 12.55
N PRO A 106 8.60 19.23 13.69
CA PRO A 106 8.60 20.68 13.68
C PRO A 106 9.92 21.17 13.06
N CYS A 107 9.82 22.08 12.10
CA CYS A 107 10.94 22.93 11.69
C CYS A 107 11.30 23.91 12.82
#